data_AF-A0A482VNL2-F1
#
_entry.id   AF-A0A482VNL2-F1
#
_cell.length_a   1.000
_cell.length_b   1.000
_cell.length_c   1.000
_cell.angle_alpha   90.00
_cell.angle_beta   90.00
_cell.angle_gamma   90.00
#
_symmetry.space_group_name_H-M   'P 1'
#
loop_
_entity.id
_entity.type
_entity.pdbx_description
1 polymer ?
#
loop_
_entity_poly.entity_id
_entity_poly.type
_entity_poly.pdbx_seq_one_letter_code
_entity_poly.pdbx_strand_id
1 'polypeptide(L)'
;SRRKPKPAEKGVRQEPEISSKKIPASAKKSHTLRLSNFFDNNPHLLPVKKHIPEKYFALKRVTQPENLYLIDEQVAKKAAAYILPRIKQNENQIVCETNAGLGFITSYLLENGVKLVRLYESCPDFKVYLKDLFRSYRGRVELFTKDIFLLHRYDYIDKQDHGNRVEQLLKRVPKKNWMD
;
A
#
# COMPACT_ATOMS: atom_id res chain seq x y z
N SER A 1 30.44 -3.03 63.38
CA SER A 1 30.55 -4.39 62.83
C SER A 1 29.67 -4.50 61.59
N ARG A 2 30.23 -5.07 60.51
CA ARG A 2 29.72 -5.08 59.13
C ARG A 2 28.30 -5.64 58.98
N ARG A 3 27.45 -4.98 58.21
CA ARG A 3 26.41 -5.66 57.41
C ARG A 3 26.56 -5.24 55.96
N LYS A 4 27.24 -6.08 55.17
CA LYS A 4 27.19 -6.00 53.71
C LYS A 4 25.76 -6.36 53.27
N PRO A 5 25.13 -5.64 52.34
CA PRO A 5 23.91 -6.11 51.70
C PRO A 5 24.22 -7.35 50.84
N LYS A 6 23.31 -8.32 50.85
CA LYS A 6 23.34 -9.52 49.99
C LYS A 6 23.31 -9.07 48.51
N PRO A 7 24.07 -9.69 47.61
CA PRO A 7 23.88 -9.46 46.18
C PRO A 7 22.52 -10.04 45.76
N ALA A 8 21.77 -9.25 44.99
CA ALA A 8 20.53 -9.69 44.36
C ALA A 8 20.84 -10.81 43.36
N GLU A 9 20.08 -11.90 43.42
CA GLU A 9 20.09 -12.97 42.43
C GLU A 9 19.75 -12.38 41.06
N LYS A 10 20.71 -12.43 40.12
CA LYS A 10 20.43 -12.22 38.72
C LYS A 10 19.63 -13.42 38.21
N GLY A 11 18.31 -13.30 38.23
CA GLY A 11 17.43 -14.17 37.46
C GLY A 11 17.79 -14.04 35.98
N VAL A 12 18.49 -15.03 35.44
CA VAL A 12 18.72 -15.17 34.00
C VAL A 12 17.35 -15.47 33.38
N ARG A 13 16.72 -14.47 32.77
CA ARG A 13 15.63 -14.71 31.82
C ARG A 13 16.24 -15.44 30.62
N GLN A 14 16.04 -16.75 30.54
CA GLN A 14 16.26 -17.48 29.30
C GLN A 14 15.16 -17.05 28.33
N GLU A 15 15.52 -16.26 27.33
CA GLU A 15 14.66 -16.07 26.17
C GLU A 15 14.53 -17.42 25.45
N PRO A 16 13.31 -17.84 25.05
CA PRO A 16 13.16 -19.09 24.32
C PRO A 16 13.84 -18.93 22.96
N GLU A 17 14.82 -19.79 22.68
CA GLU A 17 15.38 -19.95 21.34
C GLU A 17 14.26 -20.33 20.37
N ILE A 18 13.80 -19.36 19.58
CA ILE A 18 12.96 -19.63 18.42
C ILE A 18 13.88 -20.24 17.38
N SER A 19 14.08 -21.55 17.47
CA SER A 19 14.73 -22.36 16.43
C SER A 19 13.92 -22.21 15.14
N SER A 20 14.33 -21.29 14.28
CA SER A 20 13.79 -21.14 12.93
C SER A 20 14.15 -22.40 12.12
N LYS A 21 13.29 -23.42 12.18
CA LYS A 21 13.43 -24.60 11.33
C LYS A 21 13.36 -24.12 9.88
N LYS A 22 14.51 -24.10 9.19
CA LYS A 22 14.59 -23.77 7.76
C LYS A 22 13.82 -24.84 6.99
N ILE A 23 12.67 -24.46 6.45
CA ILE A 23 11.85 -25.31 5.58
C ILE A 23 12.70 -25.69 4.36
N PRO A 24 12.89 -26.99 4.05
CA PRO A 24 13.73 -27.44 2.94
C PRO A 24 13.25 -26.84 1.61
N ALA A 25 14.22 -26.44 0.78
CA ALA A 25 13.98 -25.72 -0.46
C ALA A 25 13.12 -26.49 -1.47
N SER A 26 13.09 -27.83 -1.37
CA SER A 26 12.35 -28.75 -2.25
C SER A 26 10.84 -28.82 -1.98
N ALA A 27 10.33 -28.32 -0.86
CA ALA A 27 8.91 -28.43 -0.48
C ALA A 27 8.07 -27.19 -0.84
N LYS A 28 8.64 -26.25 -1.58
CA LYS A 28 8.08 -24.90 -1.76
C LYS A 28 7.30 -24.80 -3.06
N LYS A 29 5.97 -25.01 -3.01
CA LYS A 29 5.03 -24.82 -4.15
C LYS A 29 5.38 -23.57 -5.00
N SER A 30 5.33 -23.71 -6.34
CA SER A 30 5.51 -22.62 -7.30
C SER A 30 4.59 -21.43 -6.99
N HIS A 31 5.05 -20.20 -7.23
CA HIS A 31 4.27 -18.96 -7.01
C HIS A 31 2.92 -19.01 -7.76
N THR A 32 2.95 -19.42 -9.02
CA THR A 32 1.77 -19.60 -9.85
C THR A 32 0.80 -20.62 -9.25
N LEU A 33 1.31 -21.75 -8.73
CA LEU A 33 0.48 -22.76 -8.07
C LEU A 33 -0.13 -22.23 -6.77
N ARG A 34 0.59 -21.41 -6.00
CA ARG A 34 0.05 -20.77 -4.79
C ARG A 34 -1.06 -19.79 -5.13
N LEU A 35 -0.88 -18.98 -6.17
CA LEU A 35 -1.91 -18.06 -6.64
C LEU A 35 -3.13 -18.80 -7.18
N SER A 36 -2.95 -19.89 -7.95
CA SER A 36 -4.08 -20.73 -8.37
C SER A 36 -4.87 -21.22 -7.17
N ASN A 37 -4.20 -21.90 -6.23
CA ASN A 37 -4.85 -22.38 -5.00
C ASN A 37 -5.51 -21.25 -4.21
N PHE A 38 -4.93 -20.05 -4.18
CA PHE A 38 -5.54 -18.90 -3.50
C PHE A 38 -6.87 -18.50 -4.15
N PHE A 39 -6.93 -18.38 -5.47
CA PHE A 39 -8.17 -18.07 -6.17
C PHE A 39 -9.18 -19.21 -6.11
N ASP A 40 -8.73 -20.47 -6.16
CA ASP A 40 -9.60 -21.64 -6.07
C ASP A 40 -10.29 -21.72 -4.69
N ASN A 41 -9.58 -21.31 -3.62
CA ASN A 41 -10.14 -21.22 -2.26
C ASN A 41 -10.90 -19.90 -1.98
N ASN A 42 -10.84 -18.92 -2.87
CA ASN A 42 -11.49 -17.62 -2.73
C ASN A 42 -12.27 -17.27 -4.02
N PRO A 43 -13.35 -18.03 -4.32
CA PRO A 43 -14.06 -17.92 -5.59
C PRO A 43 -14.67 -16.54 -5.84
N HIS A 44 -14.97 -15.78 -4.78
CA HIS A 44 -15.46 -14.41 -4.87
C HIS A 44 -14.45 -13.44 -5.51
N LEU A 45 -13.17 -13.80 -5.58
CA LEU A 45 -12.11 -13.02 -6.23
C LEU A 45 -11.91 -13.39 -7.71
N LEU A 46 -12.56 -14.44 -8.22
CA LEU A 46 -12.43 -14.83 -9.63
C LEU A 46 -12.82 -13.71 -10.62
N PRO A 47 -13.90 -12.92 -10.40
CA PRO A 47 -14.27 -11.84 -11.30
C PRO A 47 -13.19 -10.77 -11.45
N VAL A 48 -12.40 -10.52 -10.39
CA VAL A 48 -11.36 -9.49 -10.38
C VAL A 48 -10.04 -9.97 -10.97
N LYS A 49 -9.82 -11.30 -11.03
CA LYS A 49 -8.59 -11.91 -11.53
C LYS A 49 -8.21 -11.42 -12.93
N LYS A 50 -9.19 -11.24 -13.83
CA LYS A 50 -8.99 -10.74 -15.20
C LYS A 50 -8.45 -9.31 -15.29
N HIS A 51 -8.57 -8.53 -14.21
CA HIS A 51 -8.09 -7.15 -14.13
C HIS A 51 -6.69 -7.06 -13.51
N ILE A 52 -6.13 -8.17 -13.01
CA ILE A 52 -4.79 -8.23 -12.45
C ILE A 52 -3.79 -8.50 -13.59
N PRO A 53 -2.75 -7.67 -13.79
CA PRO A 53 -1.77 -7.87 -14.84
C PRO A 53 -1.04 -9.22 -14.75
N GLU A 54 -0.86 -9.90 -15.88
CA GLU A 54 -0.25 -11.23 -15.95
C GLU A 54 1.14 -11.32 -15.31
N LYS A 55 1.92 -10.23 -15.39
CA LYS A 55 3.26 -10.13 -14.78
C LYS A 55 3.26 -10.47 -13.28
N TYR A 56 2.16 -10.22 -12.55
CA TYR A 56 2.05 -10.55 -11.12
C TYR A 56 1.84 -12.05 -10.87
N PHE A 57 1.32 -12.79 -11.84
CA PHE A 57 1.18 -14.25 -11.78
C PHE A 57 2.47 -14.99 -12.18
N ALA A 58 3.30 -14.35 -13.00
CA ALA A 58 4.56 -14.89 -13.50
C ALA A 58 5.79 -14.59 -12.60
N LEU A 59 5.59 -13.96 -11.44
CA LEU A 59 6.70 -13.60 -10.55
C LEU A 59 7.45 -14.84 -10.03
N LYS A 60 8.78 -14.78 -10.08
CA LYS A 60 9.63 -15.77 -9.43
C LYS A 60 9.58 -15.55 -7.92
N ARG A 61 9.53 -16.65 -7.16
CA ARG A 61 9.39 -16.64 -5.70
C ARG A 61 10.49 -15.87 -4.94
N VAL A 62 11.64 -15.65 -5.57
CA VAL A 62 12.80 -14.98 -4.96
C VAL A 62 12.73 -13.46 -5.11
N THR A 63 11.87 -12.94 -5.98
CA THR A 63 11.72 -11.50 -6.17
C THR A 63 10.97 -10.89 -5.00
N GLN A 64 11.53 -9.87 -4.37
CA GLN A 64 10.82 -9.10 -3.34
C GLN A 64 9.62 -8.39 -3.96
N PRO A 65 8.46 -8.36 -3.29
CA PRO A 65 7.31 -7.63 -3.80
C PRO A 65 7.62 -6.12 -3.77
N GLU A 66 7.62 -5.49 -4.94
CA GLU A 66 7.80 -4.04 -5.07
C GLU A 66 6.54 -3.27 -4.64
N ASN A 67 5.36 -3.85 -4.85
CA ASN A 67 4.07 -3.23 -4.60
C ASN A 67 3.10 -4.21 -3.93
N LEU A 68 2.22 -3.68 -3.09
CA LEU A 68 1.10 -4.41 -2.47
C LEU A 68 -0.21 -3.81 -2.98
N TYR A 69 -1.13 -4.67 -3.41
CA TYR A 69 -2.43 -4.26 -3.93
C TYR A 69 -3.55 -4.97 -3.18
N LEU A 70 -4.62 -4.22 -2.88
CA LEU A 70 -5.82 -4.78 -2.29
C LEU A 70 -6.77 -5.25 -3.39
N ILE A 71 -7.00 -6.56 -3.44
CA ILE A 71 -7.83 -7.20 -4.48
C ILE A 71 -9.19 -7.67 -3.99
N ASP A 72 -9.44 -7.64 -2.69
CA ASP A 72 -10.72 -8.02 -2.10
C ASP A 72 -11.56 -6.77 -1.86
N GLU A 73 -12.65 -6.64 -2.61
CA GLU A 73 -13.55 -5.50 -2.53
C GLU A 73 -14.21 -5.37 -1.14
N GLN A 74 -14.58 -6.48 -0.50
CA GLN A 74 -15.22 -6.43 0.82
C GLN A 74 -14.25 -5.93 1.87
N VAL A 75 -12.99 -6.37 1.81
CA VAL A 75 -11.93 -5.88 2.69
C VAL A 75 -11.65 -4.40 2.41
N ALA A 76 -11.62 -3.98 1.15
CA ALA A 76 -11.45 -2.58 0.77
C ALA A 76 -12.57 -1.68 1.34
N LYS A 77 -13.83 -2.12 1.22
CA LYS A 77 -14.98 -1.41 1.80
C LYS A 77 -14.86 -1.27 3.31
N LYS A 78 -14.46 -2.34 4.02
CA LYS A 78 -14.24 -2.30 5.48
C LYS A 78 -13.14 -1.30 5.85
N ALA A 79 -12.00 -1.35 5.16
CA ALA A 79 -10.89 -0.44 5.39
C ALA A 79 -11.28 1.03 5.13
N ALA A 80 -11.96 1.28 4.02
CA ALA A 80 -12.42 2.61 3.65
C ALA A 80 -13.50 3.14 4.61
N ALA A 81 -14.46 2.31 5.01
CA ALA A 81 -15.49 2.66 5.99
C ALA A 81 -14.90 3.05 7.35
N TYR A 82 -13.80 2.41 7.76
CA TYR A 82 -13.12 2.73 9.01
C TYR A 82 -12.51 4.14 9.01
N ILE A 83 -11.90 4.57 7.90
CA ILE A 83 -11.25 5.89 7.79
C ILE A 83 -12.21 7.02 7.37
N LEU A 84 -13.34 6.68 6.75
CA LEU A 84 -14.28 7.63 6.17
C LEU A 84 -14.79 8.70 7.16
N PRO A 85 -15.16 8.38 8.42
CA PRO A 85 -15.60 9.40 9.37
C PRO A 85 -14.55 10.47 9.61
N ARG A 86 -13.27 10.07 9.69
CA ARG A 86 -12.15 11.00 9.92
C ARG A 86 -11.89 11.88 8.70
N ILE A 87 -12.05 11.33 7.50
CA ILE A 87 -11.96 12.11 6.26
C ILE A 87 -13.07 13.16 6.21
N LYS A 88 -14.31 12.78 6.54
CA LYS A 88 -15.47 13.67 6.47
C LYS A 88 -15.47 14.81 7.50
N GLN A 89 -14.70 14.69 8.59
CA GLN A 89 -14.54 15.75 9.58
C GLN A 89 -13.84 17.00 9.04
N ASN A 90 -13.07 16.88 7.95
CA ASN A 90 -12.36 17.99 7.33
C ASN A 90 -12.71 18.06 5.85
N GLU A 91 -13.55 19.03 5.49
CA GLU A 91 -14.03 19.20 4.11
C GLU A 91 -12.93 19.51 3.09
N ASN A 92 -11.77 19.98 3.55
CA ASN A 92 -10.61 20.32 2.72
C ASN A 92 -9.53 19.22 2.76
N GLN A 93 -9.82 18.07 3.38
CA GLN A 93 -8.87 16.96 3.46
C GLN A 93 -8.58 16.39 2.07
N ILE A 94 -7.31 16.42 1.68
CA ILE A 94 -6.84 15.68 0.50
C ILE A 94 -6.59 14.24 0.93
N VAL A 95 -7.21 13.31 0.21
CA VAL A 95 -6.99 11.87 0.37
C VAL A 95 -6.02 11.41 -0.70
N CYS A 96 -4.93 10.76 -0.28
CA CYS A 96 -3.94 10.17 -1.17
C CYS A 96 -3.97 8.65 -1.00
N GLU A 97 -4.21 7.93 -2.09
CA GLU A 97 -4.11 6.47 -2.16
C GLU A 97 -2.88 6.09 -3.00
N THR A 98 -2.01 5.27 -2.41
CA THR A 98 -0.81 4.75 -3.06
C THR A 98 -1.04 3.31 -3.49
N ASN A 99 -0.56 2.94 -4.68
CA ASN A 99 -0.75 1.60 -5.25
C ASN A 99 -2.23 1.22 -5.29
N ALA A 100 -3.03 2.10 -5.90
CA ALA A 100 -4.48 1.98 -5.93
C ALA A 100 -4.97 0.68 -6.60
N GLY A 101 -4.19 0.13 -7.54
CA GLY A 101 -4.48 -1.16 -8.17
C GLY A 101 -5.85 -1.20 -8.84
N LEU A 102 -6.78 -1.95 -8.23
CA LEU A 102 -8.16 -2.08 -8.70
C LEU A 102 -9.09 -0.95 -8.24
N GLY A 103 -8.60 -0.02 -7.41
CA GLY A 103 -9.33 1.19 -7.03
C GLY A 103 -10.50 0.98 -6.08
N PHE A 104 -10.64 -0.19 -5.44
CA PHE A 104 -11.80 -0.48 -4.58
C PHE A 104 -11.95 0.47 -3.39
N ILE A 105 -10.83 0.90 -2.79
CA ILE A 105 -10.85 1.90 -1.71
C ILE A 105 -11.37 3.23 -2.28
N THR A 106 -10.77 3.73 -3.36
CA THR A 106 -11.20 4.95 -4.03
C THR A 106 -12.67 4.91 -4.45
N SER A 107 -13.14 3.84 -5.08
CA SER A 107 -14.55 3.69 -5.48
C SER A 107 -15.48 3.90 -4.29
N TYR A 108 -15.22 3.19 -3.19
CA TYR A 108 -16.02 3.32 -1.98
C TYR A 108 -15.97 4.74 -1.40
N LEU A 109 -14.80 5.37 -1.35
CA LEU A 109 -14.65 6.74 -0.86
C LEU A 109 -15.45 7.74 -1.71
N LEU A 110 -15.38 7.63 -3.04
CA LEU A 110 -16.09 8.51 -3.97
C LEU A 110 -17.61 8.33 -3.89
N GLU A 111 -18.08 7.08 -3.85
CA GLU A 111 -19.50 6.74 -3.66
C GLU A 111 -20.05 7.32 -2.35
N ASN A 112 -19.20 7.41 -1.33
CA ASN A 112 -19.56 7.93 -0.02
C ASN A 112 -19.28 9.44 0.16
N GLY A 113 -19.08 10.17 -0.94
CA GLY A 113 -19.07 11.63 -0.95
C GLY A 113 -17.70 12.28 -0.69
N VAL A 114 -16.59 11.54 -0.74
CA VAL A 114 -15.25 12.15 -0.71
C VAL A 114 -15.06 13.03 -1.95
N LYS A 115 -14.72 14.31 -1.75
CA LYS A 115 -14.70 15.31 -2.82
C LYS A 115 -13.58 15.07 -3.83
N LEU A 116 -12.38 14.72 -3.36
CA LEU A 116 -11.20 14.53 -4.19
C LEU A 116 -10.32 13.40 -3.64
N VAL A 117 -9.93 12.46 -4.51
CA VAL A 117 -8.94 11.41 -4.21
C VAL A 117 -7.77 11.50 -5.19
N ARG A 118 -6.56 11.44 -4.67
CA ARG A 118 -5.32 11.37 -5.46
C ARG A 118 -4.81 9.95 -5.49
N LEU A 119 -4.61 9.43 -6.70
CA LEU A 119 -4.10 8.08 -6.91
C LEU A 119 -2.66 8.15 -7.35
N TYR A 120 -1.78 7.49 -6.64
CA TYR A 120 -0.38 7.29 -7.03
C TYR A 120 -0.23 5.84 -7.47
N GLU A 121 -0.22 5.61 -8.78
CA GLU A 121 -0.16 4.26 -9.36
C GLU A 121 0.99 4.17 -10.36
N SER A 122 2.00 3.37 -10.01
CA SER A 122 3.19 3.21 -10.84
C SER A 122 2.95 2.22 -11.99
N CYS A 123 2.09 1.21 -11.78
CA CYS A 123 1.83 0.14 -12.74
C CYS A 123 1.08 0.66 -14.00
N PRO A 124 1.67 0.55 -15.21
CA PRO A 124 1.03 0.95 -16.47
C PRO A 124 -0.38 0.39 -16.69
N ASP A 125 -0.55 -0.90 -16.44
CA ASP A 125 -1.80 -1.61 -16.67
C ASP A 125 -2.94 -1.10 -15.76
N PHE A 126 -2.66 -0.95 -14.46
CA PHE A 126 -3.62 -0.38 -13.51
C PHE A 126 -3.92 1.09 -13.79
N LYS A 127 -2.96 1.88 -14.29
CA LYS A 127 -3.26 3.26 -14.71
C LYS A 127 -4.30 3.31 -15.82
N VAL A 128 -4.21 2.44 -16.83
CA VAL A 128 -5.20 2.39 -17.91
C VAL A 128 -6.56 2.01 -17.34
N TYR A 129 -6.59 0.95 -16.53
CA TYR A 129 -7.79 0.50 -15.84
C TYR A 129 -8.45 1.60 -14.98
N LEU A 130 -7.69 2.28 -14.12
CA LEU A 130 -8.18 3.33 -13.23
C LEU A 130 -8.69 4.57 -13.99
N LYS A 131 -8.06 4.93 -15.12
CA LYS A 131 -8.55 6.02 -15.99
C LYS A 131 -9.93 5.72 -16.55
N ASP A 132 -10.17 4.47 -16.94
CA ASP A 132 -11.46 4.05 -17.47
C ASP A 132 -12.49 3.91 -16.35
N LEU A 133 -12.12 3.28 -15.24
CA LEU A 133 -12.98 3.10 -14.06
C LEU A 133 -13.51 4.43 -13.51
N PHE A 134 -12.64 5.45 -13.42
CA PHE A 134 -13.00 6.74 -12.82
C PHE A 134 -13.33 7.84 -13.84
N ARG A 135 -13.59 7.47 -15.11
CA ARG A 135 -13.94 8.44 -16.16
C ARG A 135 -15.18 9.28 -15.80
N SER A 136 -16.17 8.68 -15.15
CA SER A 136 -17.39 9.35 -14.68
C SER A 136 -17.16 10.27 -13.47
N TYR A 137 -16.04 10.10 -12.76
CA TYR A 137 -15.67 10.89 -11.57
C TYR A 137 -14.73 12.05 -11.94
N ARG A 138 -14.90 12.64 -13.12
CA ARG A 138 -14.06 13.74 -13.61
C ARG A 138 -14.04 14.89 -12.60
N GLY A 139 -12.84 15.37 -12.27
CA GLY A 139 -12.62 16.43 -11.28
C GLY A 139 -12.62 15.96 -9.82
N ARG A 140 -12.98 14.71 -9.54
CA ARG A 140 -12.94 14.09 -8.21
C ARG A 140 -11.80 13.09 -8.04
N VAL A 141 -11.09 12.76 -9.12
CA VAL A 141 -9.91 11.90 -9.12
C VAL A 141 -8.75 12.57 -9.86
N GLU A 142 -7.59 12.59 -9.23
CA GLU A 142 -6.31 12.97 -9.85
C GLU A 142 -5.39 11.74 -9.87
N LEU A 143 -5.01 11.27 -11.07
CA LEU A 143 -4.14 10.10 -11.23
C LEU A 143 -2.70 10.53 -11.55
N PHE A 144 -1.77 10.14 -10.69
CA PHE A 144 -0.33 10.32 -10.82
C PHE A 144 0.35 8.99 -11.15
N THR A 145 1.38 9.04 -11.99
CA THR A 145 2.07 7.86 -12.49
C THR A 145 3.36 7.51 -11.75
N LYS A 146 3.66 8.28 -10.70
CA LYS A 146 4.87 8.17 -9.89
C LYS A 146 4.53 7.54 -8.55
N ASP A 147 5.53 6.90 -7.97
CA ASP A 147 5.46 6.36 -6.62
C ASP A 147 5.84 7.45 -5.61
N ILE A 148 4.94 7.74 -4.68
CA ILE A 148 5.18 8.75 -3.65
C ILE A 148 6.28 8.34 -2.66
N PHE A 149 6.56 7.03 -2.51
CA PHE A 149 7.65 6.55 -1.65
C PHE A 149 9.05 6.90 -2.22
N LEU A 150 9.12 7.26 -3.50
CA LEU A 150 10.35 7.71 -4.17
C LEU A 150 10.56 9.23 -4.12
N LEU A 151 9.83 9.97 -3.27
CA LEU A 151 9.97 11.42 -3.12
C LEU A 151 11.42 11.86 -2.88
N HIS A 152 12.19 11.16 -2.05
CA HIS A 152 13.60 11.46 -1.78
C HIS A 152 14.47 11.40 -3.06
N ARG A 153 14.17 10.45 -3.95
CA ARG A 153 14.87 10.30 -5.22
C ARG A 153 14.48 11.40 -6.20
N TYR A 154 13.21 11.77 -6.22
CA TYR A 154 12.74 12.89 -7.05
C TYR A 154 13.33 14.22 -6.60
N ASP A 155 13.41 14.48 -5.28
CA ASP A 155 14.06 15.67 -4.73
C ASP A 155 15.53 15.75 -5.12
N TYR A 156 16.26 14.63 -5.04
CA TYR A 156 17.65 14.57 -5.49
C TYR A 156 17.78 14.93 -6.98
N ILE A 157 16.96 14.33 -7.85
CA ILE A 157 17.00 14.60 -9.29
C ILE A 157 16.63 16.05 -9.59
N ASP A 158 15.56 16.57 -8.98
CA ASP A 158 15.09 17.95 -9.16
C ASP A 158 16.19 18.98 -8.78
N LYS A 159 17.05 18.67 -7.80
CA LYS A 159 18.23 19.50 -7.46
C LYS A 159 19.33 19.48 -8.51
N GLN A 160 19.47 18.39 -9.26
CA GLN A 160 20.48 18.26 -10.32
C GLN A 160 20.02 18.88 -11.64
N ASP A 161 18.74 18.73 -11.99
CA ASP A 161 18.20 19.14 -13.29
C ASP A 161 17.24 20.34 -13.22
N HIS A 162 17.14 20.99 -12.05
CA HIS A 162 16.20 22.08 -11.78
C HIS A 162 14.74 21.72 -12.10
N GLY A 163 14.38 20.45 -11.96
CA GLY A 163 13.03 19.95 -12.13
C GLY A 163 12.08 20.33 -11.00
N ASN A 164 10.81 19.95 -11.16
CA ASN A 164 9.73 20.25 -10.21
C ASN A 164 8.85 19.03 -9.89
N ARG A 165 9.39 17.80 -10.00
CA ARG A 165 8.63 16.55 -9.85
C ARG A 165 8.00 16.45 -8.46
N VAL A 166 8.74 16.81 -7.41
CA VAL A 166 8.21 16.80 -6.03
C VAL A 166 7.06 17.78 -5.87
N GLU A 167 7.23 19.00 -6.37
CA GLU A 167 6.19 20.03 -6.34
C GLU A 167 4.92 19.58 -7.08
N GLN A 168 5.07 18.96 -8.26
CA GLN A 168 3.94 18.44 -9.02
C GLN A 168 3.22 17.30 -8.30
N LEU A 169 3.96 16.40 -7.62
CA LEU A 169 3.37 15.29 -6.87
C LEU A 169 2.61 15.75 -5.62
N LEU A 170 3.10 16.80 -4.96
CA LEU A 170 2.51 17.35 -3.74
C LEU A 170 1.72 18.63 -3.99
N LYS A 171 1.42 18.96 -5.25
CA LYS A 171 0.72 20.21 -5.62
C LYS A 171 -0.53 20.39 -4.79
N ARG A 172 -0.82 21.58 -4.25
CA ARG A 172 -2.02 21.86 -3.43
C ARG A 172 -2.11 21.06 -2.11
N VAL A 173 -1.14 20.23 -1.75
CA VAL A 173 -1.06 19.69 -0.38
C VAL A 173 -0.72 20.84 0.56
N PRO A 174 -1.50 21.08 1.64
CA PRO A 174 -1.19 22.14 2.59
C PRO A 174 0.20 21.95 3.19
N LYS A 175 0.99 23.02 3.22
CA LYS A 175 2.28 23.06 3.91
C LYS A 175 2.03 23.41 5.38
N LYS A 176 2.61 22.63 6.29
CA LYS A 176 2.63 22.92 7.73
C LYS A 176 4.08 22.90 8.20
N ASN A 177 4.48 23.80 9.08
CA ASN A 177 5.82 23.71 9.64
C ASN A 177 5.89 22.49 10.57
N TRP A 178 7.07 21.86 10.64
CA TRP A 178 7.28 20.71 11.52
C TRP A 178 7.10 21.06 13.01
N MET A 179 7.28 22.33 13.36
CA MET A 179 7.21 22.86 14.73
C MET A 179 5.78 23.23 15.16
N ASP A 180 4.79 23.12 14.27
CA ASP A 180 3.38 23.43 14.55
C ASP A 180 2.59 22.20 15.02
#